data_AF-E0NSC7-F1
#
_entry.id   AF-E0NSC7-F1
#
_cell.length_a   1.000
_cell.length_b   1.000
_cell.length_c   1.000
_cell.angle_alpha   90.00
_cell.angle_beta   90.00
_cell.angle_gamma   90.00
#
_symmetry.space_group_name_H-M   'P 1'
#
loop_
_entity.id
_entity.type
_entity.pdbx_description
1 polymer ?
#
loop_
_entity_poly.entity_id
_entity_poly.type
_entity_poly.pdbx_seq_one_letter_code
_entity_poly.pdbx_strand_id
1 'polypeptide(L)'
;MRMKTIQKDRLQNMEHFQYADRVLKLCKEAGIEKLTDVLAPLEAALAREDEALNRSRSLDGTEALEKLDRKRDNAYYALRLLVEIELRNDDENVVEAAKTVAEVMRRYPKTPEVNYDQETGNIRNMVDDFKKAPAAAAVTKINATAAIARLDEANKAFDARYHQRITSKTPKGTFDTAALRMGVDKALESVLAHITALDTLSPDAKTTALITHYNNLVDLYQDVLARRKAVNAKKNKEKKKKGDKDKKPSDGDKKPGDDKDKKPSEGDKKPGDGGKKPDGGGKKPGDDGKKPDDGGGKNPGDGGGAGPIPSDPLPMVPKD
;
A
#
# COMPACT_ATOMS: atom_id res chain seq x y z
N MET A 1 -0.10 40.27 19.93
CA MET A 1 0.48 40.39 18.55
C MET A 1 -0.44 39.66 17.58
N ARG A 2 -0.76 40.17 16.38
CA ARG A 2 -1.73 39.47 15.50
C ARG A 2 -1.11 38.23 14.84
N MET A 3 -1.80 37.10 14.91
CA MET A 3 -1.41 35.87 14.21
C MET A 3 -1.64 36.00 12.69
N LYS A 4 -0.68 35.54 11.89
CA LYS A 4 -0.74 35.50 10.44
C LYS A 4 -1.60 34.33 9.94
N THR A 5 -2.17 34.50 8.74
CA THR A 5 -2.99 33.48 8.09
C THR A 5 -2.28 32.88 6.88
N ILE A 6 -2.62 31.65 6.52
CA ILE A 6 -2.11 30.96 5.34
C ILE A 6 -3.23 30.26 4.57
N GLN A 7 -3.07 30.16 3.25
CA GLN A 7 -3.92 29.37 2.35
C GLN A 7 -3.57 27.88 2.46
N LYS A 8 -4.13 27.21 3.48
CA LYS A 8 -3.88 25.79 3.79
C LYS A 8 -4.29 24.86 2.63
N ASP A 9 -5.33 25.23 1.87
CA ASP A 9 -5.81 24.54 0.67
C ASP A 9 -4.74 24.43 -0.44
N ARG A 10 -3.80 25.39 -0.49
CA ARG A 10 -2.71 25.42 -1.48
C ARG A 10 -1.52 24.56 -1.12
N LEU A 11 -1.47 24.06 0.12
CA LEU A 11 -0.44 23.12 0.56
C LEU A 11 -0.71 21.75 -0.06
N GLN A 12 0.35 21.10 -0.54
CA GLN A 12 0.28 19.70 -0.93
C GLN A 12 0.09 18.83 0.33
N ASN A 13 -0.42 17.61 0.19
CA ASN A 13 -0.81 16.79 1.34
C ASN A 13 0.32 16.62 2.37
N MET A 14 1.54 16.31 1.93
CA MET A 14 2.68 16.18 2.85
C MET A 14 3.08 17.54 3.47
N GLU A 15 2.93 18.64 2.74
CA GLU A 15 3.23 19.98 3.26
C GLU A 15 2.20 20.43 4.31
N HIS A 16 0.94 20.07 4.07
CA HIS A 16 -0.19 20.31 4.97
C HIS A 16 0.00 19.57 6.29
N PHE A 17 0.25 18.26 6.23
CA PHE A 17 0.58 17.43 7.38
C PHE A 17 1.77 18.02 8.17
N GLN A 18 2.88 18.31 7.48
CA GLN A 18 4.08 18.88 8.11
C GLN A 18 3.84 20.28 8.71
N TYR A 19 2.94 21.07 8.12
CA TYR A 19 2.59 22.38 8.66
C TYR A 19 1.85 22.24 10.00
N ALA A 20 0.83 21.39 10.05
CA ALA A 20 0.06 21.13 11.26
C ALA A 20 0.92 20.45 12.35
N ASP A 21 1.79 19.50 11.99
CA ASP A 21 2.75 18.87 12.92
C ASP A 21 3.73 19.89 13.51
N ARG A 22 4.22 20.85 12.72
CA ARG A 22 5.08 21.93 13.23
C ARG A 22 4.35 22.87 14.18
N VAL A 23 3.09 23.22 13.90
CA VAL A 23 2.28 24.03 14.83
C VAL A 23 2.08 23.28 16.15
N LEU A 24 1.75 21.98 16.09
CA LEU A 24 1.64 21.14 17.27
C LEU A 24 2.93 21.12 18.09
N LYS A 25 4.09 20.92 17.46
CA LYS A 25 5.40 20.94 18.12
C LYS A 25 5.68 22.28 18.81
N LEU A 26 5.44 23.41 18.13
CA LEU A 26 5.57 24.73 18.74
C LEU A 26 4.68 24.90 19.97
N CYS A 27 3.44 24.40 19.94
CA CYS A 27 2.53 24.46 21.09
C CYS A 27 3.00 23.59 22.25
N LYS A 28 3.50 22.38 21.98
CA LYS A 28 4.08 21.50 23.00
C LYS A 28 5.32 22.10 23.66
N GLU A 29 6.23 22.64 22.84
CA GLU A 29 7.47 23.29 23.30
C GLU A 29 7.19 24.54 24.13
N ALA A 30 6.13 25.30 23.81
CA ALA A 30 5.72 26.46 24.61
C ALA A 30 5.26 26.06 26.03
N GLY A 31 4.80 24.82 26.23
CA GLY A 31 4.42 24.30 27.55
C GLY A 31 3.35 25.13 28.24
N ILE A 32 2.35 25.59 27.48
CA ILE A 32 1.22 26.38 28.00
C ILE A 32 0.11 25.42 28.41
N GLU A 33 -0.09 25.23 29.72
CA GLU A 33 -1.04 24.24 30.27
C GLU A 33 -2.46 24.39 29.70
N LYS A 34 -2.92 25.63 29.49
CA LYS A 34 -4.24 25.95 28.93
C LYS A 34 -4.44 25.47 27.48
N LEU A 35 -3.39 25.04 26.77
CA LEU A 35 -3.50 24.48 25.43
C LEU A 35 -3.59 22.95 25.42
N THR A 36 -3.26 22.27 26.52
CA THR A 36 -3.10 20.80 26.56
C THR A 36 -4.30 20.04 26.00
N ASP A 37 -5.51 20.41 26.42
CA ASP A 37 -6.74 19.73 26.01
C ASP A 37 -7.06 19.93 24.52
N VAL A 38 -6.69 21.08 23.95
CA VAL A 38 -6.93 21.38 22.52
C VAL A 38 -5.87 20.77 21.61
N LEU A 39 -4.71 20.37 22.14
CA LEU A 39 -3.67 19.66 21.36
C LEU A 39 -4.03 18.20 21.09
N ALA A 40 -4.71 17.51 22.02
CA ALA A 40 -5.06 16.10 21.85
C ALA A 40 -5.94 15.82 20.60
N PRO A 41 -6.98 16.61 20.29
CA PRO A 41 -7.72 16.47 19.03
C PRO A 41 -6.85 16.69 17.77
N LEU A 42 -5.90 17.64 17.81
CA LEU A 42 -4.98 17.88 16.70
C LEU A 42 -4.02 16.71 16.50
N GLU A 43 -3.48 16.15 17.58
CA GLU A 43 -2.65 14.94 17.56
C GLU A 43 -3.38 13.75 16.93
N ALA A 44 -4.61 13.50 17.36
CA ALA A 44 -5.42 12.41 16.83
C ALA A 44 -5.80 12.63 15.35
N ALA A 45 -6.00 13.88 14.92
CA ALA A 45 -6.25 14.20 13.52
C ALA A 45 -4.99 13.99 12.66
N LEU A 46 -3.83 14.45 13.15
CA LEU A 46 -2.53 14.27 12.49
C LEU A 46 -2.15 12.79 12.34
N ALA A 47 -2.37 11.97 13.38
CA ALA A 47 -2.09 10.54 13.31
C ALA A 47 -2.87 9.84 12.18
N ARG A 48 -4.14 10.22 11.97
CA ARG A 48 -4.97 9.69 10.89
C ARG A 48 -4.56 10.21 9.51
N GLU A 49 -4.15 11.47 9.41
CA GLU A 49 -3.59 12.01 8.16
C GLU A 49 -2.26 11.32 7.82
N ASP A 50 -1.35 11.13 8.79
CA ASP A 50 -0.07 10.44 8.59
C ASP A 50 -0.28 9.00 8.12
N GLU A 51 -1.17 8.25 8.78
CA GLU A 51 -1.52 6.89 8.36
C GLU A 51 -2.00 6.86 6.89
N ALA A 52 -2.77 7.87 6.47
CA ALA A 52 -3.25 7.96 5.10
C ALA A 52 -2.18 8.35 4.08
N LEU A 53 -1.21 9.16 4.48
CA LEU A 53 -0.11 9.59 3.62
C LEU A 53 1.03 8.57 3.56
N ASN A 54 1.22 7.77 4.62
CA ASN A 54 2.26 6.76 4.74
C ASN A 54 1.83 5.40 4.16
N ARG A 55 1.17 5.42 3.01
CA ARG A 55 0.84 4.19 2.28
C ARG A 55 2.09 3.64 1.63
N SER A 56 2.44 2.41 1.99
CA SER A 56 3.43 1.67 1.21
C SER A 56 2.90 1.47 -0.22
N ARG A 57 3.72 1.84 -1.21
CA ARG A 57 3.42 1.63 -2.63
C ARG A 57 3.76 0.20 -3.08
N SER A 58 4.43 -0.57 -2.24
CA SER A 58 4.76 -1.98 -2.44
C SER A 58 4.31 -2.81 -1.24
N LEU A 59 4.10 -4.11 -1.44
CA LEU A 59 3.92 -5.02 -0.31
C LEU A 59 5.23 -5.08 0.48
N ASP A 60 5.11 -5.05 1.81
CA ASP A 60 6.26 -5.07 2.71
C ASP A 60 7.23 -6.20 2.37
N GLY A 61 8.51 -5.83 2.19
CA GLY A 61 9.65 -6.72 1.88
C GLY A 61 9.38 -7.78 0.82
N THR A 62 8.72 -7.42 -0.28
CA THR A 62 8.48 -8.30 -1.44
C THR A 62 9.79 -8.86 -1.99
N GLU A 63 10.79 -8.01 -2.23
CA GLU A 63 12.10 -8.45 -2.74
C GLU A 63 12.82 -9.40 -1.77
N ALA A 64 12.72 -9.15 -0.46
CA ALA A 64 13.30 -10.02 0.56
C ALA A 64 12.62 -11.40 0.57
N LEU A 65 11.29 -11.43 0.43
CA LEU A 65 10.54 -12.67 0.34
C LEU A 65 10.88 -13.45 -0.94
N GLU A 66 10.94 -12.79 -2.10
CA GLU A 66 11.33 -13.41 -3.38
C GLU A 66 12.75 -13.99 -3.33
N LYS A 67 13.69 -13.34 -2.64
CA LYS A 67 15.04 -13.89 -2.45
C LYS A 67 15.04 -15.17 -1.62
N LEU A 68 14.22 -15.24 -0.58
CA LEU A 68 14.06 -16.43 0.26
C LEU A 68 13.38 -17.56 -0.52
N ASP A 69 12.37 -17.22 -1.31
CA ASP A 69 11.65 -18.11 -2.21
C ASP A 69 12.61 -18.78 -3.21
N ARG A 70 13.38 -17.98 -3.94
CA ARG A 70 14.43 -18.49 -4.85
C ARG A 70 15.45 -19.36 -4.14
N LYS A 71 15.82 -19.04 -2.89
CA LYS A 71 16.76 -19.84 -2.11
C LYS A 71 16.15 -21.21 -1.77
N ARG A 72 14.86 -21.26 -1.45
CA ARG A 72 14.08 -22.48 -1.18
C ARG A 72 13.97 -23.34 -2.43
N ASP A 73 13.55 -22.76 -3.55
CA ASP A 73 13.46 -23.46 -4.85
C ASP A 73 14.80 -24.08 -5.24
N ASN A 74 15.87 -23.29 -5.15
CA ASN A 74 17.22 -23.76 -5.46
C ASN A 74 17.66 -24.91 -4.55
N ALA A 75 17.29 -24.91 -3.26
CA ALA A 75 17.59 -26.00 -2.35
C ALA A 75 16.80 -27.27 -2.74
N TYR A 76 15.54 -27.13 -3.13
CA TYR A 76 14.73 -28.24 -3.62
C TYR A 76 15.32 -28.85 -4.90
N TYR A 77 15.64 -28.02 -5.91
CA TYR A 77 16.22 -28.49 -7.15
C TYR A 77 17.60 -29.11 -6.95
N ALA A 78 18.41 -28.58 -6.03
CA ALA A 78 19.71 -29.19 -5.69
C ALA A 78 19.54 -30.61 -5.12
N LEU A 79 18.59 -30.81 -4.19
CA LEU A 79 18.27 -32.14 -3.67
C LEU A 79 17.76 -33.08 -4.78
N ARG A 80 16.85 -32.58 -5.63
CA ARG A 80 16.33 -33.35 -6.76
C ARG A 80 17.45 -33.81 -7.71
N LEU A 81 18.35 -32.90 -8.07
CA LEU A 81 19.48 -33.22 -8.94
C LEU A 81 20.44 -34.22 -8.31
N LEU A 82 20.71 -34.11 -7.00
CA LEU A 82 21.49 -35.12 -6.27
C LEU A 82 20.86 -36.50 -6.39
N VAL A 83 19.55 -36.62 -6.16
CA VAL A 83 18.83 -37.90 -6.31
C VAL A 83 18.87 -38.40 -7.76
N GLU A 84 18.71 -37.52 -8.75
CA GLU A 84 18.77 -37.89 -10.17
C GLU A 84 20.16 -38.40 -10.59
N ILE A 85 21.24 -37.86 -10.01
CA ILE A 85 22.61 -38.37 -10.19
C ILE A 85 22.73 -39.78 -9.62
N GLU A 86 22.29 -39.98 -8.38
CA GLU A 86 22.45 -41.26 -7.68
C GLU A 86 21.55 -42.39 -8.23
N LEU A 87 20.47 -42.04 -8.93
CA LEU A 87 19.67 -43.00 -9.71
C LEU A 87 20.42 -43.60 -10.91
N ARG A 88 21.58 -43.04 -11.30
CA ARG A 88 22.44 -43.49 -12.41
C ARG A 88 23.78 -44.00 -11.91
N ASN A 89 23.91 -44.26 -10.61
CA ASN A 89 25.12 -44.81 -10.02
C ASN A 89 25.34 -46.26 -10.47
N ASP A 90 26.61 -46.69 -10.55
CA ASP A 90 26.97 -48.07 -10.89
C ASP A 90 26.74 -49.04 -9.70
N ASP A 91 26.68 -48.55 -8.45
CA ASP A 91 26.32 -49.36 -7.27
C ASP A 91 24.80 -49.50 -7.15
N GLU A 92 24.27 -50.69 -7.40
CA GLU A 92 22.84 -51.01 -7.30
C GLU A 92 22.24 -50.66 -5.92
N ASN A 93 23.01 -50.77 -4.83
CA ASN A 93 22.53 -50.42 -3.50
C ASN A 93 22.33 -48.90 -3.34
N VAL A 94 23.16 -48.10 -4.01
CA VAL A 94 22.99 -46.64 -4.05
C VAL A 94 21.77 -46.29 -4.89
N VAL A 95 21.56 -46.97 -6.01
CA VAL A 95 20.37 -46.79 -6.86
C VAL A 95 19.08 -47.11 -6.10
N GLU A 96 19.02 -48.21 -5.33
CA GLU A 96 17.83 -48.54 -4.51
C GLU A 96 17.57 -47.51 -3.38
N ALA A 97 18.64 -47.00 -2.76
CA ALA A 97 18.52 -45.90 -1.81
C ALA A 97 17.98 -44.62 -2.51
N ALA A 98 18.51 -44.26 -3.68
CA ALA A 98 18.04 -43.12 -4.45
C ALA A 98 16.58 -43.26 -4.87
N LYS A 99 16.12 -44.46 -5.27
CA LYS A 99 14.70 -44.75 -5.55
C LYS A 99 13.82 -44.52 -4.33
N THR A 100 14.28 -44.91 -3.14
CA THR A 100 13.56 -44.67 -1.88
C THR A 100 13.40 -43.18 -1.60
N VAL A 101 14.45 -42.39 -1.77
CA VAL A 101 14.39 -40.92 -1.60
C VAL A 101 13.49 -40.29 -2.67
N ALA A 102 13.59 -40.74 -3.92
CA ALA A 102 12.76 -40.26 -5.03
C ALA A 102 11.26 -40.56 -4.82
N GLU A 103 10.91 -41.71 -4.22
CA GLU A 103 9.54 -42.04 -3.83
C GLU A 103 8.97 -41.01 -2.84
N VAL A 104 9.74 -40.65 -1.82
CA VAL A 104 9.34 -39.60 -0.87
C VAL A 104 9.09 -38.29 -1.59
N MET A 105 9.99 -37.87 -2.49
CA MET A 105 9.80 -36.63 -3.27
C MET A 105 8.55 -36.69 -4.15
N ARG A 106 8.23 -37.84 -4.75
CA ARG A 106 7.08 -37.99 -5.66
C ARG A 106 5.72 -37.82 -4.97
N ARG A 107 5.64 -38.07 -3.66
CA ARG A 107 4.42 -37.83 -2.87
C ARG A 107 4.06 -36.36 -2.74
N TYR A 108 4.99 -35.45 -3.03
CA TYR A 108 4.79 -34.00 -3.03
C TYR A 108 5.13 -33.41 -4.41
N PRO A 109 4.29 -33.67 -5.43
CA PRO A 109 4.57 -33.28 -6.80
C PRO A 109 4.55 -31.75 -6.97
N LYS A 110 5.36 -31.26 -7.92
CA LYS A 110 5.37 -29.85 -8.35
C LYS A 110 5.58 -28.86 -7.19
N THR A 111 6.34 -29.25 -6.17
CA THR A 111 6.50 -28.50 -4.93
C THR A 111 6.93 -27.02 -5.14
N PRO A 112 7.88 -26.68 -6.03
CA PRO A 112 8.21 -25.27 -6.32
C PRO A 112 7.24 -24.53 -7.25
N GLU A 113 6.25 -25.21 -7.82
CA GLU A 113 5.30 -24.63 -8.79
C GLU A 113 3.92 -24.34 -8.17
N VAL A 114 3.70 -24.75 -6.92
CA VAL A 114 2.45 -24.50 -6.20
C VAL A 114 2.51 -23.16 -5.46
N ASN A 115 1.39 -22.78 -4.84
CA ASN A 115 1.36 -21.56 -4.02
C ASN A 115 2.24 -21.71 -2.76
N TYR A 116 2.63 -20.58 -2.19
CA TYR A 116 3.56 -20.50 -1.07
C TYR A 116 3.18 -21.34 0.16
N ASP A 117 1.91 -21.35 0.56
CA ASP A 117 1.47 -22.11 1.73
C ASP A 117 1.53 -23.62 1.46
N GLN A 118 1.14 -24.03 0.24
CA GLN A 118 1.22 -25.42 -0.17
C GLN A 118 2.66 -25.90 -0.33
N GLU A 119 3.55 -25.10 -0.90
CA GLU A 119 4.97 -25.43 -1.00
C GLU A 119 5.59 -25.59 0.39
N THR A 120 5.33 -24.65 1.30
CA THR A 120 5.83 -24.72 2.68
C THR A 120 5.38 -26.01 3.37
N GLY A 121 4.10 -26.37 3.22
CA GLY A 121 3.55 -27.61 3.78
C GLY A 121 4.13 -28.86 3.14
N ASN A 122 4.29 -28.88 1.82
CA ASN A 122 4.90 -29.98 1.08
C ASN A 122 6.33 -30.23 1.53
N ILE A 123 7.17 -29.18 1.59
CA ILE A 123 8.58 -29.30 1.99
C ILE A 123 8.68 -29.76 3.45
N ARG A 124 7.86 -29.20 4.36
CA ARG A 124 7.85 -29.62 5.77
C ARG A 124 7.57 -31.12 5.90
N ASN A 125 6.50 -31.59 5.26
CA ASN A 125 6.10 -32.99 5.32
C ASN A 125 7.14 -33.90 4.65
N MET A 126 7.73 -33.47 3.53
CA MET A 126 8.80 -34.19 2.83
C MET A 126 10.05 -34.35 3.70
N VAL A 127 10.48 -33.27 4.37
CA VAL A 127 11.62 -33.29 5.30
C VAL A 127 11.35 -34.24 6.47
N ASP A 128 10.14 -34.27 7.01
CA ASP A 128 9.79 -35.18 8.10
C ASP A 128 9.73 -36.64 7.64
N ASP A 129 9.28 -36.89 6.42
CA ASP A 129 9.26 -38.23 5.85
C ASP A 129 10.66 -38.76 5.52
N PHE A 130 11.61 -37.89 5.16
CA PHE A 130 13.01 -38.28 5.03
C PHE A 130 13.64 -38.75 6.34
N LYS A 131 13.10 -38.34 7.51
CA LYS A 131 13.58 -38.79 8.82
C LYS A 131 13.00 -40.14 9.24
N LYS A 132 11.97 -40.65 8.54
CA LYS A 132 11.32 -41.92 8.87
C LYS A 132 12.02 -43.08 8.16
N ALA A 133 11.93 -44.27 8.75
CA ALA A 133 12.33 -45.49 8.05
C ALA A 133 11.32 -45.80 6.92
N PRO A 134 11.76 -46.32 5.76
CA PRO A 134 13.15 -46.65 5.41
C PRO A 134 13.98 -45.47 4.86
N ALA A 135 13.38 -44.31 4.63
CA ALA A 135 14.00 -43.17 3.96
C ALA A 135 15.26 -42.62 4.67
N ALA A 136 15.29 -42.62 6.00
CA ALA A 136 16.43 -42.09 6.77
C ALA A 136 17.77 -42.79 6.45
N ALA A 137 17.74 -44.12 6.31
CA ALA A 137 18.93 -44.90 5.94
C ALA A 137 19.34 -44.59 4.49
N ALA A 138 18.37 -44.51 3.59
CA ALA A 138 18.60 -44.18 2.18
C ALA A 138 19.21 -42.79 1.99
N VAL A 139 18.69 -41.79 2.71
CA VAL A 139 19.23 -40.41 2.75
C VAL A 139 20.70 -40.40 3.13
N THR A 140 21.08 -41.20 4.13
CA THR A 140 22.48 -41.31 4.57
C THR A 140 23.34 -41.99 3.51
N LYS A 141 22.85 -43.09 2.91
CA LYS A 141 23.56 -43.86 1.88
C LYS A 141 23.89 -43.02 0.64
N ILE A 142 23.03 -42.08 0.25
CA ILE A 142 23.25 -41.19 -0.90
C ILE A 142 23.84 -39.82 -0.52
N ASN A 143 24.26 -39.62 0.74
CA ASN A 143 24.81 -38.36 1.24
C ASN A 143 23.87 -37.14 1.10
N ALA A 144 22.55 -37.34 1.14
CA ALA A 144 21.57 -36.27 0.96
C ALA A 144 21.29 -35.44 2.23
N THR A 145 21.83 -35.83 3.39
CA THR A 145 21.55 -35.20 4.70
C THR A 145 21.74 -33.68 4.69
N ALA A 146 22.86 -33.19 4.13
CA ALA A 146 23.15 -31.76 4.08
C ALA A 146 22.20 -31.01 3.12
N ALA A 147 21.82 -31.62 2.00
CA ALA A 147 20.88 -31.04 1.05
C ALA A 147 19.47 -30.90 1.66
N ILE A 148 19.03 -31.90 2.42
CA ILE A 148 17.75 -31.89 3.14
C ILE A 148 17.75 -30.82 4.25
N ALA A 149 18.84 -30.72 5.02
CA ALA A 149 18.97 -29.67 6.04
C ALA A 149 18.91 -28.26 5.42
N ARG A 150 19.61 -28.04 4.30
CA ARG A 150 19.56 -26.77 3.56
C ARG A 150 18.14 -26.44 3.08
N LEU A 151 17.39 -27.43 2.62
CA LEU A 151 16.00 -27.26 2.19
C LEU A 151 15.08 -26.90 3.36
N ASP A 152 15.22 -27.60 4.50
CA ASP A 152 14.45 -27.32 5.72
C ASP A 152 14.71 -25.89 6.26
N GLU A 153 15.99 -25.49 6.34
CA GLU A 153 16.38 -24.14 6.75
C GLU A 153 15.82 -23.06 5.81
N ALA A 154 15.91 -23.27 4.50
CA ALA A 154 15.38 -22.34 3.51
C ALA A 154 13.85 -22.21 3.63
N ASN A 155 13.14 -23.32 3.85
CA ASN A 155 11.70 -23.34 4.05
C ASN A 155 11.28 -22.59 5.32
N LYS A 156 11.95 -22.85 6.45
CA LYS A 156 11.70 -22.14 7.72
C LYS A 156 11.95 -20.64 7.62
N ALA A 157 13.02 -20.24 6.94
CA ALA A 157 13.33 -18.83 6.73
C ALA A 157 12.26 -18.12 5.87
N PHE A 158 11.79 -18.79 4.81
CA PHE A 158 10.69 -18.29 3.99
C PHE A 158 9.40 -18.16 4.81
N ASP A 159 8.98 -19.20 5.51
CA ASP A 159 7.74 -19.25 6.29
C ASP A 159 7.70 -18.14 7.35
N ALA A 160 8.81 -17.96 8.09
CA ALA A 160 8.95 -16.89 9.07
C ALA A 160 8.77 -15.49 8.44
N ARG A 161 9.37 -15.23 7.28
CA ARG A 161 9.21 -13.94 6.57
C ARG A 161 7.79 -13.78 6.02
N TYR A 162 7.20 -14.85 5.52
CA TYR A 162 5.84 -14.87 4.99
C TYR A 162 4.82 -14.53 6.08
N HIS A 163 4.96 -15.12 7.27
CA HIS A 163 4.16 -14.79 8.45
C HIS A 163 4.33 -13.33 8.87
N GLN A 164 5.56 -12.80 8.90
CA GLN A 164 5.78 -11.37 9.19
C GLN A 164 5.00 -10.47 8.24
N ARG A 165 4.98 -10.81 6.93
CA ARG A 165 4.21 -10.07 5.93
C ARG A 165 2.71 -10.06 6.23
N ILE A 166 2.15 -11.19 6.68
CA ILE A 166 0.73 -11.31 7.07
C ILE A 166 0.43 -10.44 8.30
N THR A 167 1.32 -10.44 9.29
CA THR A 167 1.17 -9.65 10.52
C THR A 167 1.49 -8.17 10.37
N SER A 168 2.07 -7.74 9.23
CA SER A 168 2.47 -6.36 9.03
C SER A 168 1.23 -5.45 8.94
N LYS A 169 1.19 -4.42 9.79
CA LYS A 169 0.14 -3.40 9.82
C LYS A 169 0.31 -2.40 8.66
N THR A 170 0.36 -2.89 7.43
CA THR A 170 0.29 -2.00 6.26
C THR A 170 -1.08 -1.33 6.28
N PRO A 171 -1.19 0.01 6.31
CA PRO A 171 -2.48 0.70 6.26
C PRO A 171 -3.26 0.25 5.01
N LYS A 172 -4.35 -0.49 5.22
CA LYS A 172 -5.23 -0.99 4.15
C LYS A 172 -6.48 -0.11 4.08
N GLY A 173 -6.97 0.14 2.87
CA GLY A 173 -8.25 0.82 2.63
C GLY A 173 -8.13 2.02 1.70
N THR A 174 -9.24 2.71 1.47
CA THR A 174 -9.33 4.01 0.79
C THR A 174 -9.55 5.09 1.84
N PHE A 175 -8.64 6.05 1.95
CA PHE A 175 -8.78 7.21 2.83
C PHE A 175 -9.30 8.37 2.00
N ASP A 176 -10.33 9.03 2.50
CA ASP A 176 -10.70 10.34 2.00
C ASP A 176 -9.71 11.37 2.55
N THR A 177 -8.61 11.59 1.81
CA THR A 177 -7.57 12.54 2.21
C THR A 177 -8.12 13.96 2.33
N ALA A 178 -9.16 14.33 1.57
CA ALA A 178 -9.78 15.64 1.69
C ALA A 178 -10.52 15.77 3.03
N ALA A 179 -11.29 14.75 3.42
CA ALA A 179 -11.96 14.72 4.72
C ALA A 179 -10.96 14.73 5.90
N LEU A 180 -9.84 13.99 5.77
CA LEU A 180 -8.78 13.99 6.78
C LEU A 180 -8.15 15.38 6.93
N ARG A 181 -7.83 16.05 5.81
CA ARG A 181 -7.31 17.42 5.83
C ARG A 181 -8.28 18.40 6.49
N MET A 182 -9.58 18.31 6.18
CA MET A 182 -10.60 19.13 6.84
C MET A 182 -10.65 18.88 8.36
N GLY A 183 -10.49 17.63 8.79
CA GLY A 183 -10.41 17.28 10.21
C GLY A 183 -9.21 17.91 10.91
N VAL A 184 -8.04 17.87 10.28
CA VAL A 184 -6.82 18.51 10.77
C VAL A 184 -6.96 20.03 10.78
N ASP A 185 -7.50 20.62 9.71
CA ASP A 185 -7.74 22.06 9.60
C ASP A 185 -8.67 22.57 10.72
N LYS A 186 -9.75 21.83 11.01
CA LYS A 186 -10.68 22.16 12.10
C LYS A 186 -10.00 22.11 13.48
N ALA A 187 -9.21 21.08 13.75
CA ALA A 187 -8.49 20.96 15.01
C ALA A 187 -7.42 22.06 15.14
N LEU A 188 -6.71 22.34 14.06
CA LEU A 188 -5.71 23.40 14.00
C LEU A 188 -6.34 24.77 14.23
N GLU A 189 -7.48 25.08 13.60
CA GLU A 189 -8.21 26.33 13.82
C GLU A 189 -8.64 26.49 15.28
N SER A 190 -9.06 25.41 15.94
CA SER A 190 -9.33 25.43 17.38
C SER A 190 -8.10 25.82 18.20
N VAL A 191 -6.93 25.21 17.93
CA VAL A 191 -5.67 25.55 18.61
C VAL A 191 -5.30 27.03 18.40
N LEU A 192 -5.35 27.52 17.15
CA LEU A 192 -5.02 28.91 16.83
C LEU A 192 -5.98 29.92 17.48
N ALA A 193 -7.27 29.58 17.58
CA ALA A 193 -8.26 30.39 18.28
C ALA A 193 -7.96 30.47 19.79
N HIS A 194 -7.53 29.36 20.42
CA HIS A 194 -7.13 29.36 21.83
C HIS A 194 -5.87 30.20 22.06
N ILE A 195 -4.86 30.11 21.19
CA ILE A 195 -3.66 30.96 21.27
C ILE A 195 -4.04 32.45 21.18
N THR A 196 -4.92 32.80 20.24
CA THR A 196 -5.42 34.18 20.08
C THR A 196 -6.19 34.66 21.31
N ALA A 197 -7.04 33.79 21.89
CA ALA A 197 -7.79 34.10 23.09
C ALA A 197 -6.86 34.31 24.30
N LEU A 198 -5.81 33.50 24.45
CA LEU A 198 -4.80 33.64 25.50
C LEU A 198 -4.05 34.97 25.38
N ASP A 199 -3.60 35.36 24.18
CA ASP A 199 -2.92 36.65 23.95
C ASP A 199 -3.83 37.85 24.25
N THR A 200 -5.13 37.69 23.99
CA THR A 200 -6.11 38.77 24.22
C THR A 200 -6.49 38.91 25.69
N LEU A 201 -6.71 37.80 26.39
CA LEU A 201 -7.28 37.79 27.75
C LEU A 201 -6.21 37.74 28.85
N SER A 202 -5.04 37.17 28.56
CA SER A 202 -3.99 36.93 29.54
C SER A 202 -2.61 36.94 28.85
N PRO A 203 -2.20 38.08 28.28
CA PRO A 203 -0.94 38.17 27.55
C PRO A 203 0.23 37.84 28.48
N ASP A 204 1.08 36.91 28.04
CA ASP A 204 2.29 36.50 28.73
C ASP A 204 3.44 36.27 27.75
N ALA A 205 4.66 36.15 28.28
CA ALA A 205 5.87 36.01 27.47
C ALA A 205 5.90 34.72 26.64
N LYS A 206 5.39 33.59 27.16
CA LYS A 206 5.32 32.31 26.43
C LYS A 206 4.33 32.41 25.29
N THR A 207 3.13 32.96 25.53
CA THR A 207 2.11 33.16 24.49
C THR A 207 2.63 34.10 23.39
N THR A 208 3.31 35.19 23.76
CA THR A 208 3.92 36.13 22.80
C THR A 208 5.01 35.47 21.95
N ALA A 209 5.88 34.67 22.58
CA ALA A 209 6.93 33.93 21.88
C ALA A 209 6.33 32.89 20.92
N LEU A 210 5.31 32.15 21.35
CA LEU A 210 4.59 31.17 20.51
C LEU A 210 3.99 31.84 19.27
N ILE A 211 3.33 32.99 19.41
CA ILE A 211 2.78 33.75 18.27
C ILE A 211 3.90 34.18 17.31
N THR A 212 5.05 34.60 17.84
CA THR A 212 6.20 34.97 17.02
C THR A 212 6.72 33.78 16.22
N HIS A 213 6.93 32.63 16.87
CA HIS A 213 7.37 31.41 16.20
C HIS A 213 6.37 30.90 15.16
N TYR A 214 5.07 30.94 15.47
CA TYR A 214 4.01 30.62 14.53
C TYR A 214 4.01 31.57 13.31
N ASN A 215 4.18 32.88 13.51
CA ASN A 215 4.22 33.84 12.43
C ASN A 215 5.42 33.61 11.50
N ASN A 216 6.59 33.30 12.07
CA ASN A 216 7.78 32.94 11.29
C ASN A 216 7.54 31.66 10.46
N LEU A 217 6.85 30.66 11.04
CA LEU A 217 6.46 29.45 10.31
C LEU A 217 5.53 29.77 9.13
N VAL A 218 4.54 30.64 9.34
CA VAL A 218 3.63 31.08 8.26
C VAL A 218 4.40 31.75 7.13
N ASP A 219 5.36 32.62 7.43
CA ASP A 219 6.19 33.28 6.41
C ASP A 219 6.97 32.26 5.56
N LEU A 220 7.60 31.27 6.19
CA LEU A 220 8.33 30.21 5.49
C LEU A 220 7.45 29.45 4.50
N TYR A 221 6.20 29.15 4.88
CA TYR A 221 5.27 28.44 4.01
C TYR A 221 4.66 29.35 2.93
N GLN A 222 4.43 30.64 3.23
CA GLN A 222 4.01 31.61 2.22
C GLN A 222 5.08 31.77 1.13
N ASP A 223 6.36 31.76 1.49
CA ASP A 223 7.48 31.77 0.54
C ASP A 223 7.48 30.52 -0.35
N VAL A 224 7.21 29.34 0.21
CA VAL A 224 7.06 28.10 -0.57
C VAL A 224 5.94 28.24 -1.62
N LEU A 225 4.78 28.76 -1.20
CA LEU A 225 3.64 28.98 -2.10
C LEU A 225 3.93 30.04 -3.17
N ALA A 226 4.60 31.14 -2.80
CA ALA A 226 4.99 32.20 -3.71
C ALA A 226 5.98 31.70 -4.78
N ARG A 227 7.02 30.96 -4.37
CA ARG A 227 7.98 30.32 -5.28
C ARG A 227 7.28 29.37 -6.26
N ARG A 228 6.35 28.54 -5.76
CA ARG A 228 5.56 27.63 -6.60
C ARG A 228 4.72 28.40 -7.64
N LYS A 229 4.05 29.47 -7.23
CA LYS A 229 3.26 30.33 -8.13
C LYS A 229 4.14 30.93 -9.23
N ALA A 230 5.33 31.43 -8.88
CA ALA A 230 6.28 32.00 -9.84
C ALA A 230 6.78 30.96 -10.85
N VAL A 231 7.17 29.76 -10.38
CA VAL A 231 7.60 28.65 -11.26
C VAL A 231 6.50 28.23 -12.22
N ASN A 232 5.26 28.09 -11.73
CA ASN A 232 4.12 27.72 -12.58
C ASN A 232 3.79 28.80 -13.61
N ALA A 233 3.88 30.08 -13.24
CA ALA A 233 3.72 31.19 -14.18
C ALA A 233 4.79 31.18 -15.28
N LYS A 234 6.06 30.89 -14.94
CA LYS A 234 7.15 30.74 -15.91
C LYS A 234 6.90 29.58 -16.87
N LYS A 235 6.57 28.39 -16.35
CA LYS A 235 6.23 27.20 -17.16
C LYS A 235 5.06 27.48 -18.12
N ASN A 236 4.03 28.18 -17.66
CA ASN A 236 2.87 28.53 -18.51
C ASN A 236 3.24 29.55 -19.61
N LYS A 237 4.11 30.52 -19.31
CA LYS A 237 4.64 31.44 -20.33
C LYS A 237 5.49 30.72 -21.38
N GLU A 238 6.34 29.77 -20.97
CA GLU A 238 7.15 28.96 -21.89
C GLU A 238 6.30 28.04 -22.77
N LYS A 239 5.26 27.41 -22.21
CA LYS A 239 4.28 26.62 -22.99
C LYS A 239 3.54 27.47 -24.02
N LYS A 240 3.11 28.68 -23.66
CA LYS A 240 2.48 29.63 -24.61
C LYS A 240 3.44 30.05 -25.71
N LYS A 241 4.70 30.36 -25.39
CA LYS A 241 5.74 30.70 -26.39
C LYS A 241 6.08 29.55 -27.33
N LYS A 242 5.98 28.29 -26.90
CA LYS A 242 6.15 27.12 -27.77
C LYS A 242 4.93 26.90 -28.67
N GLY A 243 3.71 27.02 -28.14
CA GLY A 243 2.47 26.90 -28.92
C GLY A 243 2.27 28.01 -29.98
N ASP A 244 2.86 29.19 -29.79
CA ASP A 244 2.86 30.27 -30.79
C ASP A 244 3.89 30.07 -31.91
N LYS A 245 5.00 29.34 -31.66
CA LYS A 245 6.00 29.05 -32.69
C LYS A 245 5.55 28.02 -33.73
N ASP A 246 4.55 27.21 -33.39
CA ASP A 246 3.91 26.24 -34.32
C ASP A 246 2.81 26.88 -35.20
N LYS A 247 2.59 28.22 -35.10
CA LYS A 247 1.68 28.99 -35.95
C LYS A 247 2.42 30.11 -36.70
N LYS A 248 3.34 29.76 -37.60
CA LYS A 248 3.76 30.68 -38.68
C LYS A 248 2.78 30.51 -39.86
N PRO A 249 2.31 31.59 -40.52
CA PRO A 249 1.30 31.47 -41.58
C PRO A 249 1.89 30.81 -42.82
N SER A 250 1.15 29.86 -43.40
CA SER A 250 1.39 29.33 -44.74
C SER A 250 0.91 30.38 -45.75
N ASP A 251 1.85 31.06 -46.41
CA ASP A 251 1.61 31.69 -47.70
C ASP A 251 1.32 30.60 -48.74
N GLY A 252 0.36 30.82 -49.63
CA GLY A 252 0.00 29.88 -50.70
C GLY A 252 -1.27 30.25 -51.48
N ASP A 253 -1.15 31.28 -52.32
CA ASP A 253 -1.77 31.47 -53.65
C ASP A 253 -3.28 31.23 -53.89
N LYS A 254 -4.01 32.31 -54.19
CA LYS A 254 -5.03 32.36 -55.27
C LYS A 254 -4.97 33.70 -56.04
N LYS A 255 -4.95 33.55 -57.38
CA LYS A 255 -4.85 34.56 -58.46
C LYS A 255 -6.09 35.51 -58.55
N PRO A 256 -6.03 36.59 -59.38
CA PRO A 256 -6.84 37.81 -59.25
C PRO A 256 -8.20 37.74 -59.94
N GLY A 257 -9.14 38.54 -59.45
CA GLY A 257 -10.41 38.89 -60.09
C GLY A 257 -10.97 40.17 -59.46
N ASP A 258 -11.40 41.08 -60.34
CA ASP A 258 -11.72 42.49 -60.12
C ASP A 258 -12.91 42.85 -59.22
N ASP A 259 -12.88 44.14 -58.84
CA ASP A 259 -13.98 45.08 -58.59
C ASP A 259 -14.75 45.07 -57.24
N LYS A 260 -14.46 46.15 -56.50
CA LYS A 260 -15.38 47.18 -55.95
C LYS A 260 -16.54 46.82 -55.01
N ASP A 261 -16.52 47.58 -53.91
CA ASP A 261 -17.65 48.22 -53.21
C ASP A 261 -18.72 47.32 -52.56
N LYS A 262 -18.69 47.24 -51.22
CA LYS A 262 -19.66 47.96 -50.35
C LYS A 262 -19.47 47.64 -48.86
N LYS A 263 -19.59 48.72 -48.08
CA LYS A 263 -19.71 48.84 -46.61
C LYS A 263 -21.11 48.33 -46.14
N PRO A 264 -21.45 48.40 -44.84
CA PRO A 264 -21.37 47.38 -43.78
C PRO A 264 -22.79 47.03 -43.24
N SER A 265 -22.86 46.35 -42.08
CA SER A 265 -23.79 46.64 -40.95
C SER A 265 -24.16 45.33 -40.23
N GLU A 266 -23.65 45.11 -39.01
CA GLU A 266 -24.30 45.31 -37.69
C GLU A 266 -25.32 44.24 -37.26
N GLY A 267 -25.16 43.85 -36.00
CA GLY A 267 -26.22 43.42 -35.11
C GLY A 267 -26.53 41.92 -35.13
N ASP A 268 -26.94 41.28 -34.04
CA ASP A 268 -27.05 41.65 -32.63
C ASP A 268 -27.57 40.37 -31.94
N LYS A 269 -27.32 40.23 -30.62
CA LYS A 269 -28.14 39.45 -29.65
C LYS A 269 -28.14 37.88 -29.65
N LYS A 270 -27.75 37.39 -28.46
CA LYS A 270 -28.16 36.16 -27.71
C LYS A 270 -29.72 36.06 -27.54
N PRO A 271 -30.38 35.08 -26.85
CA PRO A 271 -29.93 33.91 -26.03
C PRO A 271 -30.83 32.61 -26.13
N GLY A 272 -30.59 31.62 -25.25
CA GLY A 272 -31.58 30.59 -24.79
C GLY A 272 -31.22 29.15 -25.20
N ASP A 273 -30.93 28.16 -24.35
CA ASP A 273 -31.60 27.50 -23.19
C ASP A 273 -32.42 26.24 -23.57
N GLY A 274 -32.31 25.20 -22.73
CA GLY A 274 -33.02 23.89 -22.79
C GLY A 274 -32.37 22.85 -23.71
N GLY A 275 -32.20 21.57 -23.39
CA GLY A 275 -32.71 20.68 -22.35
C GLY A 275 -32.79 19.24 -22.94
N LYS A 276 -32.82 18.23 -22.06
CA LYS A 276 -33.14 16.78 -22.27
C LYS A 276 -32.02 15.74 -22.59
N LYS A 277 -31.97 14.76 -21.68
CA LYS A 277 -31.43 13.37 -21.71
C LYS A 277 -32.39 12.43 -22.51
N PRO A 278 -32.21 11.10 -22.56
CA PRO A 278 -31.04 10.22 -22.78
C PRO A 278 -31.24 9.31 -24.02
N ASP A 279 -30.22 8.58 -24.49
CA ASP A 279 -30.47 7.39 -25.32
C ASP A 279 -29.46 6.27 -25.10
N GLY A 280 -29.95 5.03 -25.20
CA GLY A 280 -29.24 3.79 -24.86
C GLY A 280 -28.81 2.95 -26.07
N GLY A 281 -28.19 1.80 -25.78
CA GLY A 281 -27.82 0.73 -26.73
C GLY A 281 -26.59 -0.04 -26.21
N GLY A 282 -26.72 -1.25 -25.67
CA GLY A 282 -26.69 -2.55 -26.38
C GLY A 282 -25.23 -2.99 -26.62
N LYS A 283 -24.70 -4.17 -26.24
CA LYS A 283 -25.18 -5.55 -26.47
C LYS A 283 -24.27 -6.59 -25.75
N LYS A 284 -24.84 -7.76 -25.43
CA LYS A 284 -24.26 -9.04 -24.92
C LYS A 284 -23.52 -9.84 -26.02
N PRO A 285 -22.74 -10.91 -25.71
CA PRO A 285 -23.22 -12.33 -25.64
C PRO A 285 -22.59 -13.13 -24.45
N GLY A 286 -23.12 -14.21 -23.82
CA GLY A 286 -23.88 -15.43 -24.23
C GLY A 286 -22.87 -16.58 -24.49
N ASP A 287 -22.46 -17.43 -23.53
CA ASP A 287 -23.04 -18.65 -22.87
C ASP A 287 -23.18 -19.91 -23.75
N ASP A 288 -23.09 -21.08 -23.09
CA ASP A 288 -23.19 -22.52 -23.46
C ASP A 288 -21.83 -23.26 -23.43
N GLY A 289 -21.54 -24.26 -22.58
CA GLY A 289 -22.35 -25.11 -21.70
C GLY A 289 -22.25 -26.58 -22.13
N LYS A 290 -21.64 -27.47 -21.31
CA LYS A 290 -22.08 -28.88 -21.17
C LYS A 290 -21.38 -29.65 -20.03
N LYS A 291 -22.20 -30.14 -19.09
CA LYS A 291 -21.99 -31.31 -18.20
C LYS A 291 -22.70 -32.53 -18.84
N PRO A 292 -22.50 -33.77 -18.34
CA PRO A 292 -23.65 -34.42 -17.70
C PRO A 292 -23.34 -35.20 -16.41
N ASP A 293 -24.43 -35.41 -15.65
CA ASP A 293 -24.67 -36.22 -14.43
C ASP A 293 -24.45 -37.75 -14.63
N ASP A 294 -24.50 -38.67 -13.67
CA ASP A 294 -25.33 -38.97 -12.47
C ASP A 294 -24.50 -39.87 -11.49
N GLY A 295 -24.79 -40.16 -10.22
CA GLY A 295 -25.93 -39.93 -9.32
C GLY A 295 -25.87 -40.86 -8.08
N GLY A 296 -26.54 -40.47 -6.97
CA GLY A 296 -27.04 -41.31 -5.86
C GLY A 296 -26.05 -41.72 -4.74
N GLY A 297 -26.34 -41.66 -3.43
CA GLY A 297 -27.54 -41.30 -2.66
C GLY A 297 -27.39 -41.67 -1.16
N LYS A 298 -28.33 -41.16 -0.35
CA LYS A 298 -28.77 -41.53 1.02
C LYS A 298 -28.05 -40.95 2.27
N ASN A 299 -28.87 -40.22 3.05
CA ASN A 299 -28.81 -39.95 4.49
C ASN A 299 -29.50 -41.10 5.27
N PRO A 300 -29.22 -41.36 6.56
CA PRO A 300 -29.84 -40.62 7.69
C PRO A 300 -28.82 -40.37 8.84
N GLY A 301 -29.00 -39.58 9.89
CA GLY A 301 -30.07 -38.79 10.48
C GLY A 301 -29.64 -38.38 11.90
N ASP A 302 -30.04 -37.18 12.31
CA ASP A 302 -30.35 -36.70 13.67
C ASP A 302 -29.30 -36.46 14.79
N GLY A 303 -29.58 -35.38 15.55
CA GLY A 303 -28.96 -34.95 16.81
C GLY A 303 -27.84 -33.90 16.65
N GLY A 304 -27.97 -32.61 16.95
CA GLY A 304 -28.78 -31.92 17.96
C GLY A 304 -27.85 -31.29 19.00
N GLY A 305 -27.79 -29.95 19.11
CA GLY A 305 -27.11 -29.27 20.23
C GLY A 305 -26.59 -27.86 19.94
N ALA A 306 -27.29 -26.86 20.46
CA ALA A 306 -27.02 -25.43 20.36
C ALA A 306 -25.74 -24.96 21.11
N GLY A 307 -25.12 -23.86 20.66
CA GLY A 307 -24.10 -23.09 21.42
C GLY A 307 -24.72 -22.15 22.48
N PRO A 308 -24.03 -21.11 23.02
CA PRO A 308 -22.62 -20.68 22.86
C PRO A 308 -21.85 -20.40 24.19
N ILE A 309 -20.55 -20.06 24.04
CA ILE A 309 -19.48 -19.53 24.96
C ILE A 309 -19.93 -18.44 25.97
N PRO A 310 -19.23 -18.16 27.13
CA PRO A 310 -17.86 -17.59 27.16
C PRO A 310 -16.93 -17.82 28.40
N SER A 311 -15.63 -17.47 28.20
CA SER A 311 -14.64 -16.81 29.11
C SER A 311 -14.00 -17.50 30.34
N ASP A 312 -12.66 -17.60 30.27
CA ASP A 312 -11.60 -17.73 31.31
C ASP A 312 -11.72 -16.74 32.51
N PRO A 313 -11.07 -16.95 33.70
CA PRO A 313 -9.61 -17.14 33.84
C PRO A 313 -9.03 -17.98 35.03
N LEU A 314 -7.76 -18.38 34.85
CA LEU A 314 -6.61 -18.62 35.77
C LEU A 314 -6.84 -18.94 37.27
N PRO A 315 -5.97 -19.80 37.84
CA PRO A 315 -5.45 -19.52 39.18
C PRO A 315 -3.91 -19.52 39.28
N MET A 316 -3.46 -18.61 40.14
CA MET A 316 -2.09 -18.36 40.59
C MET A 316 -1.46 -19.55 41.34
N VAL A 317 -0.13 -19.58 41.24
CA VAL A 317 0.82 -20.29 42.11
C VAL A 317 0.66 -19.85 43.58
N PRO A 318 0.86 -20.75 44.55
CA PRO A 318 1.89 -20.51 45.58
C PRO A 318 2.78 -21.72 45.90
N LYS A 319 4.09 -21.42 45.94
CA LYS A 319 5.16 -21.84 46.87
C LYS A 319 5.11 -23.23 47.52
N ASP A 320 6.14 -24.02 47.26
CA ASP A 320 7.30 -24.19 48.17
C ASP A 320 8.59 -24.31 47.37
#